data_AF-A0A1V5YWY5-F1
#
_entry.id   AF-A0A1V5YWY5-F1
#
_cell.length_a   1.000
_cell.length_b   1.000
_cell.length_c   1.000
_cell.angle_alpha   90.00
_cell.angle_beta   90.00
_cell.angle_gamma   90.00
#
_symmetry.space_group_name_H-M   'P 1'
#
loop_
_entity.id
_entity.type
_entity.pdbx_description
1 polymer ?
#
loop_
_entity_poly.entity_id
_entity_poly.type
_entity_poly.pdbx_seq_one_letter_code
_entity_poly.pdbx_strand_id
1 'polypeptide(L)' 'MGGVLQDTGRLRLGAALGDKVHTGIHTAIYPGRKLWPGCHTLPGSIIRKDVTENTPED' A
#
# COMPACT_ATOMS: atom_id res chain seq x y z
N MET A 1 6.90 3.17 16.97
CA MET A 1 5.58 2.69 17.45
C MET A 1 4.53 3.06 16.40
N GLY A 2 4.02 2.10 15.64
CA GLY A 2 3.03 2.39 14.60
C GLY A 2 2.93 1.26 13.57
N GLY A 3 2.39 0.11 13.99
CA GLY A 3 2.23 -1.08 13.14
C GLY A 3 0.95 -1.86 13.42
N VAL A 4 -0.02 -1.24 14.10
CA VAL A 4 -1.27 -1.91 14.49
C VAL A 4 -2.36 -1.51 13.50
N LEU A 5 -3.09 -2.50 12.97
CA LEU A 5 -4.29 -2.25 12.17
C LEU A 5 -5.35 -1.61 13.08
N GLN A 6 -5.52 -0.31 12.94
CA GLN A 6 -6.49 0.46 13.71
C GLN A 6 -7.78 0.59 12.91
N ASP A 7 -8.89 0.21 13.54
CA ASP A 7 -10.20 0.35 12.93
C ASP A 7 -10.47 1.84 12.64
N THR A 8 -10.84 2.14 11.40
CA THR A 8 -11.08 3.52 10.96
C THR A 8 -12.53 3.96 11.17
N GLY A 9 -13.38 3.07 11.68
CA GLY A 9 -14.83 3.30 11.82
C GLY A 9 -15.56 3.41 10.47
N ARG A 10 -14.88 3.09 9.37
CA ARG A 10 -15.44 3.18 8.01
C ARG A 10 -15.79 1.79 7.49
N LEU A 11 -17.04 1.66 7.04
CA LEU A 11 -17.55 0.47 6.36
C LEU A 11 -16.89 0.25 5.00
N ARG A 12 -16.38 1.32 4.36
CA ARG A 12 -15.67 1.28 3.09
C ARG A 12 -14.40 2.13 3.17
N LEU A 13 -13.26 1.47 3.26
CA LEU A 13 -11.94 2.08 3.15
C LEU A 13 -11.16 1.33 2.07
N GLY A 14 -10.70 2.05 1.05
CA GLY A 14 -9.81 1.49 0.03
C GLY A 14 -8.37 1.40 0.55
N ALA A 15 -7.42 1.84 -0.25
CA ALA A 15 -6.02 1.98 0.15
C ALA A 15 -5.61 3.46 0.18
N ALA A 16 -4.62 3.80 0.99
CA ALA A 16 -3.98 5.11 0.97
C ALA A 16 -2.75 5.05 0.06
N LEU A 17 -2.68 5.94 -0.92
CA LEU A 17 -1.56 6.07 -1.85
C LEU A 17 -0.84 7.39 -1.59
N GLY A 18 0.49 7.33 -1.45
CA GLY A 18 1.34 8.51 -1.35
C GLY A 18 1.55 9.23 -2.69
N ASP A 19 2.25 10.37 -2.63
CA ASP A 19 2.59 11.15 -3.83
C ASP A 19 3.50 10.35 -4.79
N LYS A 20 3.31 10.52 -6.10
CA LYS A 20 4.09 9.85 -7.17
C LYS A 20 4.11 8.31 -7.11
N VAL A 21 3.09 7.66 -6.55
CA VAL A 21 2.97 6.20 -6.61
C VAL A 21 2.67 5.73 -8.04
N HIS A 22 3.41 4.74 -8.51
CA HIS A 22 3.21 4.13 -9.82
C HIS A 22 2.66 2.71 -9.65
N THR A 23 1.36 2.55 -9.88
CA THR A 23 0.74 1.21 -9.88
C THR A 23 0.86 0.55 -11.24
N GLY A 24 1.45 -0.63 -11.31
CA GLY A 24 1.43 -1.46 -12.52
C GLY A 24 0.00 -1.87 -12.91
N ILE A 25 -0.20 -2.23 -14.19
CA ILE A 25 -1.49 -2.74 -14.68
C ILE A 25 -1.93 -3.95 -13.85
N HIS A 26 -3.22 -4.03 -13.52
CA HIS A 26 -3.77 -5.14 -12.73
C HIS A 26 -3.13 -5.29 -11.33
N THR A 27 -2.75 -4.19 -10.67
CA THR A 27 -2.37 -4.25 -9.25
C THR A 27 -3.62 -4.37 -8.38
N ALA A 28 -3.71 -5.44 -7.57
CA ALA A 28 -4.79 -5.64 -6.61
C ALA A 28 -4.34 -5.22 -5.21
N ILE A 29 -5.02 -4.25 -4.60
CA ILE A 29 -4.66 -3.72 -3.28
C ILE A 29 -5.77 -4.07 -2.30
N TYR A 30 -5.42 -4.72 -1.19
CA TYR A 30 -6.38 -5.01 -0.14
C TYR A 30 -6.82 -3.71 0.58
N PRO A 31 -8.05 -3.63 1.08
CA PRO A 31 -8.52 -2.47 1.84
C PRO A 31 -7.71 -2.29 3.13
N GLY A 32 -7.54 -1.04 3.54
CA GLY A 32 -6.76 -0.66 4.72
C GLY A 32 -5.25 -0.68 4.53
N ARG A 33 -4.75 -0.81 3.29
CA ARG A 33 -3.32 -0.80 2.98
C ARG A 33 -2.80 0.59 2.65
N LYS A 34 -1.52 0.80 2.95
CA LYS A 34 -0.81 2.07 2.71
C LYS A 34 0.38 1.84 1.78
N LEU A 35 0.43 2.62 0.70
CA LEU A 35 1.58 2.70 -0.19
C LEU A 35 2.26 4.04 0.04
N TRP A 36 3.54 4.01 0.35
CA TRP A 36 4.33 5.23 0.58
C TRP A 36 4.58 6.00 -0.72
N PRO A 37 4.85 7.32 -0.62
CA PRO A 37 5.22 8.12 -1.77
C PRO A 37 6.42 7.53 -2.52
N GLY A 38 6.47 7.66 -3.85
CA GLY A 38 7.57 7.16 -4.68
C GLY A 38 7.61 5.65 -4.93
N CYS A 39 6.74 4.87 -4.27
CA CYS A 39 6.67 3.42 -4.49
C CYS A 39 6.13 3.06 -5.89
N HIS A 40 6.65 1.97 -6.45
CA HIS A 40 6.22 1.41 -7.72
C HIS A 40 5.88 -0.07 -7.55
N THR A 41 4.74 -0.51 -8.11
CA THR A 41 4.33 -1.92 -8.11
C THR A 41 4.49 -2.53 -9.49
N LEU A 42 4.89 -3.79 -9.55
CA LEU A 42 4.94 -4.54 -10.80
C LEU A 42 3.52 -4.87 -11.30
N PRO A 43 3.29 -4.97 -12.62
CA PRO A 43 2.05 -5.49 -13.17
C PRO A 43 1.62 -6.81 -12.53
N GLY A 44 0.33 -6.96 -12.21
CA GLY A 44 -0.21 -8.16 -11.56
C GLY A 44 0.14 -8.34 -10.08
N SER A 45 0.73 -7.32 -9.43
CA SER A 45 1.09 -7.40 -8.01
C SER A 45 -0.14 -7.41 -7.10
N ILE A 46 -0.10 -8.26 -6.07
CA ILE A 46 -1.14 -8.32 -5.04
C ILE A 46 -0.57 -7.75 -3.73
N ILE A 47 -1.02 -6.57 -3.34
CA ILE A 47 -0.52 -5.84 -2.17
C ILE A 47 -1.31 -6.26 -0.92
N ARG A 48 -0.73 -7.20 -0.16
CA ARG A 48 -1.29 -7.73 1.10
C ARG A 48 -0.77 -7.03 2.35
N LYS A 49 0.34 -6.33 2.27
CA LYS A 49 1.01 -5.63 3.37
C LYS A 49 1.25 -4.18 2.98
N ASP A 50 1.47 -3.33 3.97
CA ASP A 50 1.82 -1.94 3.71
C ASP A 50 3.19 -1.87 3.02
N VAL A 51 3.31 -1.03 1.99
CA VAL A 51 4.53 -0.87 1.20
C VAL A 51 5.17 0.44 1.61
N THR A 52 6.33 0.36 2.27
CA THR A 52 7.06 1.52 2.79
C THR A 52 8.33 1.80 2.00
N GLU A 53 8.68 3.08 1.83
CA GLU A 53 9.96 3.53 1.28
C GLU A 53 11.06 3.26 2.34
N ASN A 54 11.52 2.01 2.41
CA ASN A 54 12.81 1.54 2.93
C ASN A 54 12.72 0.03 3.21
N THR A 55 13.07 -0.78 2.20
CA THR A 55 13.89 -1.99 2.37
C THR A 55 14.59 -2.29 1.04
N PRO A 56 15.62 -1.54 0.64
CA PRO A 56 16.77 -2.16 -0.02
C PRO A 56 17.66 -2.74 1.08
N GLU A 57 17.33 -3.93 1.58
CA GLU A 57 18.28 -4.80 2.27
C GLU A 57 17.90 -6.26 1.96
N ASP A 58 18.66 -6.80 1.01
CA ASP A 58 18.86 -8.20 0.56
C ASP A 58 17.67 -9.16 0.36
#